data_AF-A0A523HHQ1-F1
#
_entry.id   AF-A0A523HHQ1-F1
#
_cell.length_a   1.000
_cell.length_b   1.000
_cell.length_c   1.000
_cell.angle_alpha   90.00
_cell.angle_beta   90.00
_cell.angle_gamma   90.00
#
_symmetry.space_group_name_H-M   'P 1'
#
loop_
_entity.id
_entity.type
_entity.pdbx_description
1 polymer ?
#
loop_
_entity_poly.entity_id
_entity_poly.type
_entity_poly.pdbx_seq_one_letter_code
_entity_poly.pdbx_strand_id
1 'polypeptide(L)'
;MALRTKWCEMVIAAILISLFLSVSVPAQERGAFRPENSSNVTSSLLNINDLSIWVRADGVSALNPYYENQNALPWGLVYPRGVPAGLVWADGFIWAGFVVDGTEPVLRVGGHNWRTGLTPGAILGTGVAEDPNDPQANRVWRYRPDWQTADLTDEAFDILVSRPGAAARDYQFSATELQAVADSLRQAYEFDFNNWPWQKGAPFHEENNNGIMDAGEMPGLLNADQVLWF
;
A
#
# COMPACT_ATOMS: atom_id res chain seq x y z
N MET A 1 47.63 28.65 48.70
CA MET A 1 47.58 27.67 47.59
C MET A 1 46.75 26.44 47.97
N ALA A 2 45.54 26.62 48.53
CA ALA A 2 44.68 25.51 48.99
C ALA A 2 43.20 25.67 48.59
N LEU A 3 42.82 26.81 47.98
CA LEU A 3 41.44 27.06 47.54
C LEU A 3 41.19 26.71 46.07
N ARG A 4 42.22 26.50 45.23
CA ARG A 4 42.02 26.20 43.79
C ARG A 4 41.77 24.71 43.50
N THR A 5 42.16 23.81 44.39
CA THR A 5 42.02 22.36 44.21
C THR A 5 40.61 21.85 44.51
N LYS A 6 39.88 22.48 45.44
CA LYS A 6 38.53 22.04 45.82
C LYS A 6 37.45 22.29 44.75
N TRP A 7 37.67 23.26 43.86
CA TRP A 7 36.72 23.57 42.78
C TRP A 7 36.77 22.57 41.62
N CYS A 8 37.96 22.04 41.29
CA CYS A 8 38.08 21.01 40.26
C CYS A 8 37.44 19.68 40.68
N GLU A 9 37.57 19.26 41.94
CA GLU A 9 36.97 18.01 42.43
C GLU A 9 35.43 18.08 42.49
N MET A 10 34.87 19.23 42.86
CA MET A 10 33.41 19.43 42.87
C MET A 10 32.79 19.45 41.47
N VAL A 11 33.49 19.98 40.46
CA VAL A 11 33.00 20.00 39.07
C VAL A 11 33.08 18.62 38.43
N ILE A 12 34.12 17.83 38.75
CA ILE A 12 34.26 16.45 38.25
C ILE A 12 33.20 15.52 38.89
N ALA A 13 32.88 15.70 40.17
CA ALA A 13 31.82 14.94 40.83
C ALA A 13 30.42 15.23 40.27
N ALA A 14 30.14 16.49 39.88
CA ALA A 14 28.86 16.88 39.29
C ALA A 14 28.66 16.35 37.85
N ILE A 15 29.74 16.15 37.09
CA ILE A 15 29.70 15.59 35.73
C ILE A 15 29.61 14.05 35.74
N LEU A 16 30.10 13.39 36.79
CA LEU A 16 30.00 11.92 36.93
C LEU A 16 28.63 11.44 37.42
N ILE A 17 27.85 12.28 38.12
CA ILE A 17 26.51 11.92 38.61
C ILE A 17 25.44 12.04 37.52
N SER A 18 25.69 12.80 36.45
CA SER A 18 24.75 12.97 35.32
C SER A 18 24.83 11.86 34.26
N LEU A 19 25.71 10.86 34.43
CA LEU A 19 25.93 9.78 33.46
C LEU A 19 25.20 8.46 33.76
N PHE A 20 24.39 8.37 34.82
CA PHE A 20 23.68 7.13 35.18
C PHE A 20 22.22 7.33 35.64
N LEU A 21 21.46 8.15 34.92
CA LEU A 21 20.00 8.09 34.95
C LEU A 21 19.48 7.54 33.62
N SER A 22 19.67 6.24 33.43
CA SER A 22 18.91 5.47 32.45
C SER A 22 17.46 5.42 32.96
N VAL A 23 16.63 6.40 32.57
CA VAL A 23 15.19 6.22 32.64
C VAL A 23 14.88 5.07 31.69
N SER A 24 14.57 3.91 32.25
CA SER A 24 13.88 2.85 31.51
C SER A 24 12.54 3.43 31.10
N VAL A 25 12.46 3.93 29.87
CA VAL A 25 11.17 4.17 29.22
C VAL A 25 10.46 2.81 29.23
N PRO A 26 9.31 2.67 29.91
CA PRO A 26 8.56 1.44 29.82
C PRO A 26 8.29 1.20 28.33
N ALA A 27 8.59 -0.01 27.85
CA ALA A 27 8.31 -0.39 26.49
C ALA A 27 6.84 -0.06 26.22
N GLN A 28 6.61 0.94 25.37
CA GLN A 28 5.27 1.28 24.91
C GLN A 28 4.68 -0.02 24.36
N GLU A 29 3.54 -0.45 24.90
CA GLU A 29 2.85 -1.64 24.41
C GLU A 29 2.78 -1.52 22.90
N ARG A 30 3.50 -2.45 22.25
CA ARG A 30 3.64 -2.49 20.79
C ARG A 30 2.23 -2.63 20.26
N GLY A 31 1.74 -1.60 19.56
CA GLY A 31 0.39 -1.58 19.03
C GLY A 31 0.11 -2.91 18.33
N ALA A 32 -0.89 -3.64 18.84
CA ALA A 32 -1.31 -4.90 18.25
C ALA A 32 -1.64 -4.67 16.77
N PHE A 33 -1.34 -5.66 15.94
CA PHE A 33 -1.74 -5.66 14.53
C PHE A 33 -3.22 -5.30 14.43
N ARG A 34 -3.51 -4.17 13.78
CA ARG A 34 -4.87 -3.81 13.40
C ARG A 34 -5.06 -4.25 11.95
N PRO A 35 -5.96 -5.20 11.67
CA PRO A 35 -6.29 -5.54 10.29
C PRO A 35 -6.83 -4.29 9.59
N GLU A 36 -6.42 -4.09 8.34
CA GLU A 36 -7.02 -3.05 7.50
C GLU A 36 -8.49 -3.39 7.29
N ASN A 37 -9.34 -2.36 7.26
CA ASN A 37 -10.75 -2.55 7.00
C ASN A 37 -10.91 -3.09 5.57
N SER A 38 -11.31 -4.36 5.43
CA SER A 38 -11.42 -5.03 4.14
C SER A 38 -12.36 -4.32 3.17
N SER A 39 -13.30 -3.52 3.68
CA SER A 39 -14.30 -2.77 2.89
C SER A 39 -13.83 -1.43 2.30
N ASN A 40 -12.68 -0.88 2.73
CA ASN A 40 -12.10 0.33 2.11
C ASN A 40 -10.57 0.22 2.00
N VAL A 41 -10.11 -0.32 0.87
CA VAL A 41 -8.70 -0.56 0.53
C VAL A 41 -8.28 0.47 -0.52
N THR A 42 -7.76 1.62 -0.11
CA THR A 42 -7.32 2.68 -1.03
C THR A 42 -5.97 2.40 -1.68
N SER A 43 -5.24 1.40 -1.19
CA SER A 43 -3.93 0.98 -1.69
C SER A 43 -3.78 -0.52 -1.54
N SER A 44 -3.18 -1.19 -2.54
CA SER A 44 -2.83 -2.60 -2.45
C SER A 44 -1.54 -2.91 -3.18
N LEU A 45 -0.92 -4.01 -2.79
CA LEU A 45 0.18 -4.61 -3.53
C LEU A 45 -0.33 -5.39 -4.75
N LEU A 46 0.38 -5.23 -5.87
CA LEU A 46 0.50 -6.23 -6.92
C LEU A 46 1.80 -6.98 -6.62
N ASN A 47 1.69 -8.26 -6.29
CA ASN A 47 2.78 -9.01 -5.68
C ASN A 47 2.88 -10.45 -6.22
N ILE A 48 2.96 -10.60 -7.54
CA ILE A 48 3.26 -11.88 -8.22
C ILE A 48 4.63 -11.76 -8.92
N ASN A 49 5.25 -12.89 -9.28
CA ASN A 49 6.51 -12.95 -10.04
C ASN A 49 7.72 -12.31 -9.34
N ASP A 50 7.87 -12.54 -8.03
CA ASP A 50 9.01 -12.05 -7.22
C ASP A 50 9.17 -10.52 -7.19
N LEU A 51 8.12 -9.79 -7.58
CA LEU A 51 8.01 -8.33 -7.51
C LEU A 51 6.86 -7.95 -6.58
N SER A 52 7.03 -6.93 -5.73
CA SER A 52 5.93 -6.34 -4.95
C SER A 52 5.86 -4.84 -5.21
N ILE A 53 4.74 -4.35 -5.74
CA ILE A 53 4.53 -2.94 -6.06
C ILE A 53 3.21 -2.44 -5.46
N TRP A 54 3.25 -1.34 -4.72
CA TRP A 54 2.05 -0.66 -4.23
C TRP A 54 1.34 0.07 -5.36
N VAL A 55 0.02 -0.04 -5.40
CA VAL A 55 -0.88 0.66 -6.33
C VAL A 55 -1.98 1.30 -5.49
N ARG A 56 -2.30 2.57 -5.76
CA ARG A 56 -3.32 3.34 -5.08
C ARG A 56 -4.52 3.59 -5.99
N ALA A 57 -5.68 3.86 -5.38
CA ALA A 57 -6.91 4.14 -6.11
C ALA A 57 -6.86 5.41 -6.97
N ASP A 58 -5.91 6.31 -6.71
CA ASP A 58 -5.65 7.51 -7.51
C ASP A 58 -4.55 7.31 -8.58
N GLY A 59 -4.27 6.04 -8.93
CA GLY A 59 -3.32 5.66 -9.97
C GLY A 59 -1.85 5.92 -9.64
N VAL A 60 -1.54 6.28 -8.40
CA VAL A 60 -0.17 6.30 -7.91
C VAL A 60 0.34 4.88 -7.74
N SER A 61 1.51 4.58 -8.29
CA SER A 61 2.17 3.28 -8.12
C SER A 61 3.57 3.42 -7.54
N ALA A 62 4.10 2.29 -7.07
CA ALA A 62 5.38 2.16 -6.38
C ALA A 62 5.58 3.10 -5.18
N LEU A 63 4.52 3.70 -4.63
CA LEU A 63 4.55 4.53 -3.43
C LEU A 63 3.96 3.78 -2.24
N ASN A 64 4.80 3.47 -1.25
CA ASN A 64 4.32 2.81 -0.03
C ASN A 64 3.34 3.73 0.72
N PRO A 65 2.08 3.34 0.96
CA PRO A 65 1.09 4.19 1.62
C PRO A 65 1.47 4.60 3.06
N TYR A 66 2.44 3.92 3.68
CA TYR A 66 2.92 4.25 5.01
C TYR A 66 4.15 5.18 5.04
N TYR A 67 4.71 5.58 3.88
CA TYR A 67 6.00 6.27 3.79
C TYR A 67 6.08 7.57 4.60
N GLU A 68 4.97 8.28 4.79
CA GLU A 68 4.93 9.53 5.58
C GLU A 68 5.28 9.29 7.06
N ASN A 69 5.12 8.06 7.54
CA ASN A 69 5.66 7.66 8.83
C ASN A 69 7.16 7.39 8.67
N GLN A 70 8.00 8.19 9.34
CA GLN A 70 9.47 8.18 9.24
C GLN A 70 10.16 6.83 9.55
N ASN A 71 9.41 5.80 9.97
CA ASN A 71 9.89 4.47 10.31
C ASN A 71 9.32 3.35 9.41
N ALA A 72 8.61 3.70 8.33
CA ALA A 72 8.18 2.75 7.30
C ALA A 72 9.29 2.52 6.28
N LEU A 73 9.23 1.39 5.55
CA LEU A 73 10.08 1.19 4.39
C LEU A 73 9.81 2.32 3.37
N PRO A 74 10.80 3.10 2.91
CA PRO A 74 10.50 4.25 2.06
C PRO A 74 10.04 3.85 0.65
N TRP A 75 10.38 2.64 0.21
CA TRP A 75 10.16 2.15 -1.14
C TRP A 75 8.76 1.56 -1.29
N GLY A 76 8.09 1.82 -2.40
CA GLY A 76 6.83 1.14 -2.72
C GLY A 76 6.93 0.11 -3.84
N LEU A 77 8.11 -0.07 -4.46
CA LEU A 77 8.45 -1.27 -5.21
C LEU A 77 9.62 -2.00 -4.54
N VAL A 78 9.46 -3.29 -4.31
CA VAL A 78 10.43 -4.21 -3.70
C VAL A 78 10.75 -5.36 -4.65
N TYR A 79 12.04 -5.66 -4.81
CA TYR A 79 12.54 -6.80 -5.58
C TYR A 79 13.91 -7.27 -5.04
N PRO A 80 14.13 -8.58 -4.86
CA PRO A 80 13.14 -9.65 -4.93
C PRO A 80 12.13 -9.55 -3.77
N ARG A 81 10.96 -10.21 -3.90
CA ARG A 81 9.98 -10.33 -2.82
C ARG A 81 10.59 -11.08 -1.63
N GLY A 82 10.02 -10.86 -0.44
CA GLY A 82 10.53 -11.49 0.78
C GLY A 82 11.84 -10.88 1.30
N VAL A 83 12.45 -9.93 0.57
CA VAL A 83 13.62 -9.17 1.02
C VAL A 83 13.23 -7.70 1.10
N PRO A 84 13.54 -6.97 2.19
CA PRO A 84 13.25 -5.53 2.31
C PRO A 84 14.23 -4.67 1.48
N ALA A 85 14.48 -5.06 0.22
CA ALA A 85 15.30 -4.36 -0.75
C ALA A 85 14.41 -3.63 -1.74
N GLY A 86 14.27 -2.32 -1.57
CA GLY A 86 13.47 -1.50 -2.46
C GLY A 86 14.22 -1.06 -3.72
N LEU A 87 13.45 -0.84 -4.78
CA LEU A 87 13.95 -0.43 -6.09
C LEU A 87 13.39 0.92 -6.54
N VAL A 88 12.09 1.15 -6.34
CA VAL A 88 11.39 2.38 -6.77
C VAL A 88 10.62 2.96 -5.59
N TRP A 89 10.70 4.29 -5.45
CA TRP A 89 10.03 5.04 -4.38
C TRP A 89 8.61 5.50 -4.77
N ALA A 90 8.41 5.88 -6.03
CA ALA A 90 7.12 6.09 -6.68
C ALA A 90 7.34 6.10 -8.19
N ASP A 91 6.33 5.64 -8.92
CA ASP A 91 6.24 5.73 -10.36
C ASP A 91 4.79 5.98 -10.76
N GLY A 92 4.56 6.20 -12.05
CA GLY A 92 3.23 6.45 -12.55
C GLY A 92 3.13 6.44 -14.05
N PHE A 93 1.90 6.60 -14.50
CA PHE A 93 1.56 6.72 -15.90
C PHE A 93 1.28 8.18 -16.25
N ILE A 94 1.92 8.69 -17.30
CA ILE A 94 1.67 10.02 -17.87
C ILE A 94 1.08 9.84 -19.25
N TRP A 95 0.05 10.62 -19.55
CA TRP A 95 -0.56 10.67 -20.87
C TRP A 95 -0.73 12.12 -21.34
N ALA A 96 -0.74 12.29 -22.65
CA ALA A 96 -0.95 13.58 -23.29
C ALA A 96 -1.74 13.42 -24.57
N GLY A 97 -2.55 14.41 -24.91
CA GLY A 97 -3.34 14.42 -26.14
C GLY A 97 -3.91 15.80 -26.44
N PHE A 98 -4.23 16.04 -27.71
CA PHE A 98 -5.04 17.19 -28.09
C PHE A 98 -6.50 16.89 -27.78
N VAL A 99 -7.11 17.70 -26.91
CA VAL A 99 -8.49 17.49 -26.44
C VAL A 99 -9.40 18.56 -27.06
N VAL A 100 -10.58 18.14 -27.50
CA VAL A 100 -11.65 19.02 -28.00
C VAL A 100 -12.76 19.04 -26.95
N ASP A 101 -12.77 20.08 -26.12
CA ASP A 101 -13.69 20.28 -24.99
C ASP A 101 -14.66 21.46 -25.22
N GLY A 102 -14.96 21.74 -26.49
CA GLY A 102 -15.81 22.87 -26.92
C GLY A 102 -15.04 24.05 -27.51
N THR A 103 -13.72 23.92 -27.68
CA THR A 103 -12.84 24.91 -28.32
C THR A 103 -11.87 24.25 -29.32
N GLU A 104 -11.00 25.04 -29.95
CA GLU A 104 -9.89 24.54 -30.78
C GLU A 104 -9.06 23.51 -30.00
N PRO A 105 -8.57 22.42 -30.63
CA PRO A 105 -7.85 21.38 -29.92
C PRO A 105 -6.65 21.92 -29.12
N VAL A 106 -6.67 21.70 -27.80
CA VAL A 106 -5.57 22.13 -26.91
C VAL A 106 -4.82 20.90 -26.41
N LEU A 107 -3.49 20.98 -26.38
CA LEU A 107 -2.66 19.95 -25.73
C LEU A 107 -2.99 19.91 -24.23
N ARG A 108 -3.46 18.75 -23.76
CA ARG A 108 -3.64 18.44 -22.35
C ARG A 108 -2.66 17.34 -21.95
N VAL A 109 -2.18 17.41 -20.72
CA VAL A 109 -1.32 16.40 -20.10
C VAL A 109 -1.93 16.04 -18.76
N GLY A 110 -2.00 14.75 -18.48
CA GLY A 110 -2.51 14.21 -17.22
C GLY A 110 -1.68 13.02 -16.77
N GLY A 111 -2.03 12.47 -15.61
CA GLY A 111 -1.37 11.31 -15.04
C GLY A 111 -0.58 11.60 -13.76
N HIS A 112 0.44 10.79 -13.54
CA HIS A 112 1.19 10.73 -12.31
C HIS A 112 2.67 10.44 -12.55
N ASN A 113 3.54 11.01 -11.70
CA ASN A 113 4.94 10.62 -11.55
C ASN A 113 5.37 10.51 -10.08
N TRP A 114 5.27 11.61 -9.34
CA TRP A 114 5.50 11.78 -7.90
C TRP A 114 4.27 12.43 -7.27
N ARG A 115 3.66 13.38 -7.98
CA ARG A 115 2.35 13.95 -7.63
C ARG A 115 1.33 13.41 -8.60
N THR A 116 0.14 13.09 -8.12
CA THR A 116 -0.95 12.66 -8.99
C THR A 116 -1.81 13.85 -9.38
N GLY A 117 -2.08 13.97 -10.68
CA GLY A 117 -3.19 14.79 -11.19
C GLY A 117 -4.46 13.98 -11.41
N LEU A 118 -4.44 12.68 -11.08
CA LEU A 118 -5.59 11.80 -11.17
C LEU A 118 -6.41 11.88 -9.90
N THR A 119 -7.66 11.40 -9.99
CA THR A 119 -8.62 11.36 -8.89
C THR A 119 -9.31 9.99 -8.99
N PRO A 120 -9.57 9.29 -7.87
CA PRO A 120 -10.20 7.97 -7.91
C PRO A 120 -11.60 8.00 -8.51
N GLY A 121 -12.04 6.86 -9.04
CA GLY A 121 -13.40 6.66 -9.53
C GLY A 121 -13.53 6.67 -11.05
N ALA A 122 -14.64 6.11 -11.52
CA ALA A 122 -14.92 5.98 -12.95
C ALA A 122 -15.45 7.28 -13.58
N ILE A 123 -15.35 7.37 -14.91
CA ILE A 123 -16.09 8.35 -15.70
C ILE A 123 -17.45 7.74 -16.05
N LEU A 124 -18.52 8.18 -15.39
CA LEU A 124 -19.88 7.65 -15.53
C LEU A 124 -20.56 8.08 -16.84
N GLY A 125 -20.02 9.11 -17.48
CA GLY A 125 -20.45 9.63 -18.77
C GLY A 125 -19.58 10.81 -19.18
N THR A 126 -19.82 11.37 -20.37
CA THR A 126 -19.02 12.50 -20.88
C THR A 126 -19.01 13.67 -19.90
N GLY A 127 -17.84 13.94 -19.30
CA GLY A 127 -17.63 15.02 -18.34
C GLY A 127 -18.22 14.77 -16.95
N VAL A 128 -18.71 13.57 -16.65
CA VAL A 128 -19.30 13.21 -15.35
C VAL A 128 -18.40 12.20 -14.66
N ALA A 129 -17.65 12.66 -13.67
CA ALA A 129 -16.85 11.81 -12.80
C ALA A 129 -17.70 11.25 -11.66
N GLU A 130 -17.36 10.04 -11.21
CA GLU A 130 -17.83 9.47 -9.95
C GLU A 130 -17.34 10.30 -8.75
N ASP A 131 -18.04 10.24 -7.61
CA ASP A 131 -17.59 10.93 -6.39
C ASP A 131 -16.34 10.26 -5.81
N PRO A 132 -15.18 10.95 -5.77
CA PRO A 132 -13.95 10.37 -5.26
C PRO A 132 -13.94 10.15 -3.74
N ASN A 133 -14.98 10.59 -3.02
CA ASN A 133 -15.14 10.30 -1.60
C ASN A 133 -15.99 9.04 -1.36
N ASP A 134 -16.62 8.48 -2.40
CA ASP A 134 -17.30 7.18 -2.29
C ASP A 134 -16.25 6.09 -2.02
N PRO A 135 -16.37 5.31 -0.92
CA PRO A 135 -15.47 4.20 -0.62
C PRO A 135 -15.37 3.13 -1.73
N GLN A 136 -16.36 3.02 -2.62
CA GLN A 136 -16.34 2.09 -3.76
C GLN A 136 -15.69 2.69 -5.01
N ALA A 137 -15.51 4.03 -5.04
CA ALA A 137 -14.77 4.74 -6.08
C ALA A 137 -13.30 4.92 -5.68
N ASN A 138 -13.05 5.26 -4.41
CA ASN A 138 -11.70 5.37 -3.83
C ASN A 138 -11.23 4.04 -3.26
N ARG A 139 -11.11 3.04 -4.13
CA ARG A 139 -10.71 1.68 -3.75
C ARG A 139 -9.90 1.01 -4.87
N VAL A 140 -8.94 0.19 -4.45
CA VAL A 140 -8.29 -0.81 -5.28
C VAL A 140 -8.97 -2.16 -5.07
N TRP A 141 -9.51 -2.69 -6.15
CA TRP A 141 -10.14 -3.99 -6.27
C TRP A 141 -9.14 -5.04 -6.70
N ARG A 142 -9.25 -6.26 -6.18
CA ARG A 142 -8.20 -7.26 -6.33
C ARG A 142 -8.75 -8.63 -6.60
N TYR A 143 -8.10 -9.34 -7.50
CA TYR A 143 -8.44 -10.71 -7.76
C TYR A 143 -7.19 -11.52 -8.09
N ARG A 144 -7.13 -12.74 -7.57
CA ARG A 144 -6.23 -13.80 -8.00
C ARG A 144 -7.03 -15.11 -8.03
N PRO A 145 -6.87 -16.00 -9.03
CA PRO A 145 -7.72 -17.20 -9.16
C PRO A 145 -7.67 -18.16 -7.98
N ASP A 146 -6.56 -18.22 -7.25
CA ASP A 146 -6.28 -19.17 -6.17
C ASP A 146 -6.42 -18.55 -4.77
N TRP A 147 -7.03 -17.38 -4.62
CA TRP A 147 -7.11 -16.62 -3.35
C TRP A 147 -7.65 -17.44 -2.16
N GLN A 148 -8.53 -18.41 -2.42
CA GLN A 148 -9.12 -19.27 -1.39
C GLN A 148 -8.13 -20.26 -0.80
N THR A 149 -7.22 -20.78 -1.63
CA THR A 149 -6.35 -21.92 -1.31
C THR A 149 -4.88 -21.54 -1.19
N ALA A 150 -4.49 -20.39 -1.74
CA ALA A 150 -3.11 -19.93 -1.69
C ALA A 150 -2.64 -19.69 -0.25
N ASP A 151 -1.37 -19.98 -0.03
CA ASP A 151 -0.64 -19.45 1.12
C ASP A 151 -0.36 -17.97 0.87
N LEU A 152 -0.98 -17.10 1.66
CA LEU A 152 -0.86 -15.65 1.55
C LEU A 152 0.19 -15.09 2.53
N THR A 153 0.98 -15.93 3.20
CA THR A 153 1.98 -15.46 4.17
C THR A 153 3.10 -14.65 3.53
N ASP A 154 3.47 -14.92 2.27
CA ASP A 154 4.42 -14.09 1.53
C ASP A 154 3.84 -12.71 1.19
N GLU A 155 2.56 -12.64 0.80
CA GLU A 155 1.87 -11.34 0.60
C GLU A 155 1.75 -10.57 1.92
N ALA A 156 1.45 -11.28 3.01
CA ALA A 156 1.41 -10.73 4.35
C ALA A 156 2.77 -10.15 4.75
N PHE A 157 3.87 -10.85 4.45
CA PHE A 157 5.21 -10.36 4.70
C PHE A 157 5.46 -9.02 3.98
N ASP A 158 5.13 -8.92 2.70
CA ASP A 158 5.33 -7.69 1.92
C ASP A 158 4.55 -6.48 2.49
N ILE A 159 3.35 -6.72 3.03
CA ILE A 159 2.58 -5.69 3.73
C ILE A 159 3.28 -5.31 5.04
N LEU A 160 3.69 -6.29 5.83
CA LEU A 160 4.31 -6.06 7.13
C LEU A 160 5.65 -5.33 7.02
N VAL A 161 6.50 -5.67 6.03
CA VAL A 161 7.77 -4.94 5.81
C VAL A 161 7.55 -3.49 5.41
N SER A 162 6.43 -3.19 4.75
CA SER A 162 6.07 -1.83 4.33
C SER A 162 5.65 -0.95 5.52
N ARG A 163 5.25 -1.54 6.65
CA ARG A 163 4.64 -0.80 7.77
C ARG A 163 5.65 -0.08 8.67
N PRO A 164 5.21 0.97 9.39
CA PRO A 164 6.05 1.65 10.36
C PRO A 164 6.55 0.70 11.46
N GLY A 165 7.84 0.76 11.76
CA GLY A 165 8.44 -0.05 12.81
C GLY A 165 8.90 -1.45 12.37
N ALA A 166 8.69 -1.83 11.10
CA ALA A 166 9.25 -3.06 10.55
C ALA A 166 10.79 -3.11 10.68
N ALA A 167 11.46 -1.99 10.39
CA ALA A 167 12.91 -1.87 10.53
C ALA A 167 13.40 -2.07 11.98
N ALA A 168 12.65 -1.60 12.98
CA ALA A 168 12.98 -1.81 14.39
C ALA A 168 12.83 -3.26 14.87
N ARG A 169 12.26 -4.12 14.02
CA ARG A 169 12.09 -5.57 14.23
C ARG A 169 13.03 -6.38 13.34
N ASP A 170 14.01 -5.74 12.70
CA ASP A 170 14.88 -6.35 11.69
C ASP A 170 14.09 -7.08 10.59
N TYR A 171 12.89 -6.60 10.28
CA TYR A 171 11.95 -7.20 9.32
C TYR A 171 11.57 -8.65 9.65
N GLN A 172 11.57 -9.02 10.93
CA GLN A 172 11.19 -10.35 11.40
C GLN A 172 9.77 -10.37 11.99
N PHE A 173 8.97 -11.31 11.50
CA PHE A 173 7.57 -11.49 11.88
C PHE A 173 7.33 -12.94 12.32
N SER A 174 6.50 -13.13 13.33
CA SER A 174 6.13 -14.48 13.78
C SER A 174 5.16 -15.13 12.80
N ALA A 175 5.15 -16.46 12.74
CA ALA A 175 4.19 -17.20 11.92
C ALA A 175 2.73 -16.82 12.23
N THR A 176 2.40 -16.61 13.52
CA THR A 176 1.06 -16.17 13.94
C THR A 176 0.70 -14.79 13.38
N GLU A 177 1.66 -13.86 13.31
CA GLU A 177 1.41 -12.51 12.79
C GLU A 177 1.23 -12.52 11.26
N LEU A 178 2.07 -13.28 10.56
CA LEU A 178 1.92 -13.50 9.11
C LEU A 178 0.57 -14.13 8.79
N GLN A 179 0.16 -15.15 9.56
CA GLN A 179 -1.13 -15.81 9.37
C GLN A 179 -2.30 -14.86 9.61
N ALA A 180 -2.26 -14.02 10.64
CA ALA A 180 -3.33 -13.06 10.92
C ALA A 180 -3.52 -12.04 9.78
N VAL A 181 -2.43 -11.59 9.16
CA VAL A 181 -2.48 -10.70 7.98
C VAL A 181 -2.98 -11.48 6.76
N ALA A 182 -2.50 -12.70 6.54
CA ALA A 182 -2.94 -13.58 5.45
C ALA A 182 -4.45 -13.86 5.51
N ASP A 183 -5.01 -14.08 6.70
CA ASP A 183 -6.45 -14.28 6.88
C ASP A 183 -7.25 -13.00 6.60
N SER A 184 -6.68 -11.84 6.95
CA SER A 184 -7.28 -10.53 6.62
C SER A 184 -7.25 -10.26 5.11
N LEU A 185 -6.16 -10.64 4.43
CA LEU A 185 -6.06 -10.58 2.97
C LEU A 185 -7.10 -11.47 2.30
N ARG A 186 -7.27 -12.71 2.79
CA ARG A 186 -8.27 -13.64 2.25
C ARG A 186 -9.68 -13.09 2.35
N GLN A 187 -10.05 -12.47 3.48
CA GLN A 187 -11.35 -11.79 3.63
C GLN A 187 -11.49 -10.61 2.66
N ALA A 188 -10.41 -9.89 2.37
CA ALA A 188 -10.45 -8.79 1.43
C ALA A 188 -10.57 -9.26 -0.03
N TYR A 189 -9.89 -10.34 -0.42
CA TYR A 189 -10.10 -11.00 -1.72
C TYR A 189 -11.54 -11.54 -1.85
N GLU A 190 -12.09 -12.13 -0.79
CA GLU A 190 -13.49 -12.57 -0.78
C GLU A 190 -14.46 -11.40 -0.98
N PHE A 191 -14.21 -10.27 -0.31
CA PHE A 191 -15.00 -9.05 -0.52
C PHE A 191 -14.90 -8.56 -1.96
N ASP A 192 -13.68 -8.46 -2.50
CA ASP A 192 -13.44 -7.99 -3.87
C ASP A 192 -14.07 -8.91 -4.92
N PHE A 193 -13.98 -10.23 -4.71
CA PHE A 193 -14.62 -11.24 -5.56
C PHE A 193 -16.15 -11.07 -5.61
N ASN A 194 -16.78 -10.92 -4.44
CA ASN A 194 -18.24 -10.81 -4.34
C ASN A 194 -18.80 -9.46 -4.84
N ASN A 195 -17.97 -8.42 -4.88
CA ASN A 195 -18.38 -7.05 -5.22
C ASN A 195 -17.63 -6.51 -6.45
N TRP A 196 -17.10 -7.40 -7.29
CA TRP A 196 -16.25 -7.02 -8.42
C TRP A 196 -16.93 -5.97 -9.32
N PRO A 197 -16.29 -4.81 -9.61
CA PRO A 197 -16.97 -3.68 -10.21
C PRO A 197 -16.95 -3.75 -11.74
N TRP A 198 -17.42 -4.87 -12.31
CA TRP A 198 -17.44 -5.09 -13.76
C TRP A 198 -18.25 -4.01 -14.51
N GLN A 199 -19.29 -3.45 -13.89
CA GLN A 199 -20.08 -2.34 -14.45
C GLN A 199 -19.24 -1.07 -14.64
N LYS A 200 -18.12 -0.95 -13.93
CA LYS A 200 -17.16 0.16 -14.02
C LYS A 200 -15.97 -0.18 -14.93
N GLY A 201 -16.07 -1.26 -15.71
CA GLY A 201 -15.04 -1.67 -16.68
C GLY A 201 -13.99 -2.65 -16.14
N ALA A 202 -14.13 -3.13 -14.89
CA ALA A 202 -13.22 -4.14 -14.38
C ALA A 202 -13.31 -5.43 -15.22
N PRO A 203 -12.17 -6.02 -15.62
CA PRO A 203 -12.16 -7.16 -16.51
C PRO A 203 -12.70 -8.41 -15.81
N PHE A 204 -13.38 -9.26 -16.57
CA PHE A 204 -13.86 -10.57 -16.16
C PHE A 204 -13.80 -11.53 -17.35
N HIS A 205 -13.86 -12.83 -17.06
CA HIS A 205 -13.88 -13.87 -18.07
C HIS A 205 -15.31 -14.05 -18.58
N GLU A 206 -15.51 -13.65 -19.83
CA GLU A 206 -16.80 -13.69 -20.49
C GLU A 206 -16.93 -14.92 -21.40
N GLU A 207 -18.01 -15.69 -21.24
CA GLU A 207 -18.23 -16.91 -22.04
C GLU A 207 -19.15 -16.68 -23.25
N ASN A 208 -20.06 -15.71 -23.17
CA ASN A 208 -21.16 -15.54 -24.13
C ASN A 208 -21.15 -14.20 -24.90
N ASN A 209 -20.18 -13.33 -24.65
CA ASN A 209 -19.98 -12.02 -25.32
C ASN A 209 -21.19 -11.06 -25.21
N ASN A 210 -21.90 -11.02 -24.07
CA ASN A 210 -23.04 -10.15 -23.81
C ASN A 210 -22.72 -8.80 -23.10
N GLY A 211 -21.47 -8.58 -22.67
CA GLY A 211 -20.95 -7.41 -21.97
C GLY A 211 -21.30 -7.32 -20.48
N ILE A 212 -21.79 -8.40 -19.87
CA ILE A 212 -22.29 -8.45 -18.49
C ILE A 212 -21.64 -9.64 -17.78
N MET A 213 -21.22 -9.44 -16.53
CA MET A 213 -20.69 -10.55 -15.73
C MET A 213 -21.83 -11.44 -15.23
N ASP A 214 -22.00 -12.59 -15.88
CA ASP A 214 -23.03 -13.57 -15.57
C ASP A 214 -22.68 -14.41 -14.32
N ALA A 215 -23.70 -15.05 -13.74
CA ALA A 215 -23.49 -15.93 -12.60
C ALA A 215 -22.58 -17.12 -12.97
N GLY A 216 -21.43 -17.21 -12.29
CA GLY A 216 -20.42 -18.25 -12.54
C GLY A 216 -19.22 -17.76 -13.35
N GLU A 217 -19.33 -16.60 -14.01
CA GLU A 217 -18.17 -15.91 -14.59
C GLU A 217 -17.27 -15.37 -13.48
N MET A 218 -15.99 -15.27 -13.78
CA MET A 218 -14.95 -14.96 -12.79
C MET A 218 -14.30 -13.62 -13.10
N PRO A 219 -13.99 -12.80 -12.07
CA PRO A 219 -13.14 -11.63 -12.26
C PRO A 219 -11.81 -11.99 -12.93
N GLY A 220 -11.17 -10.99 -13.52
CA GLY A 220 -9.78 -11.09 -13.96
C GLY A 220 -9.58 -10.91 -15.45
N LEU A 221 -8.31 -10.98 -15.84
CA LEU A 221 -7.83 -10.84 -17.20
C LEU A 221 -7.20 -12.16 -17.63
N LEU A 222 -7.37 -12.53 -18.89
CA LEU A 222 -6.89 -13.80 -19.43
C LEU A 222 -5.40 -14.03 -19.11
N ASN A 223 -5.11 -15.17 -18.46
CA ASN A 223 -3.77 -15.59 -18.03
C ASN A 223 -3.06 -14.66 -17.02
N ALA A 224 -3.81 -13.79 -16.33
CA ALA A 224 -3.27 -13.00 -15.22
C ALA A 224 -3.37 -13.78 -13.90
N ASP A 225 -2.24 -13.91 -13.21
CA ASP A 225 -2.19 -14.51 -11.87
C ASP A 225 -2.75 -13.58 -10.79
N GLN A 226 -2.74 -12.27 -11.04
CA GLN A 226 -3.35 -11.26 -10.20
C GLN A 226 -3.78 -10.05 -11.04
N VAL A 227 -4.91 -9.46 -10.68
CA VAL A 227 -5.43 -8.22 -11.24
C VAL A 227 -5.70 -7.26 -10.10
N LEU A 228 -5.21 -6.03 -10.25
CA LEU A 228 -5.68 -4.88 -9.50
C LEU A 228 -6.50 -3.98 -10.43
N TRP A 229 -7.60 -3.43 -9.93
CA TRP A 229 -8.46 -2.51 -10.66
C TRP A 229 -8.81 -1.30 -9.78
N PHE A 230 -8.80 -0.10 -10.35
CA PHE A 230 -9.06 1.16 -9.65
C PHE A 230 -9.51 2.24 -10.62
#